data_AF-A0A537X439-F1
#
_entry.id   AF-A0A537X439-F1
#
_cell.length_a   1.000
_cell.length_b   1.000
_cell.length_c   1.000
_cell.angle_alpha   90.00
_cell.angle_beta   90.00
_cell.angle_gamma   90.00
#
_symmetry.space_group_name_H-M   'P 1'
#
loop_
_entity.id
_entity.type
_entity.pdbx_description
1 polymer ?
#
loop_
_entity_poly.entity_id
_entity_poly.type
_entity_poly.pdbx_seq_one_letter_code
_entity_poly.pdbx_strand_id
1 'polypeptide(L)'
;MDTHLVETFNRWFAADASRADLCRALAVAPLLLIGVLVVLAWSTPRSNSPVGRSELLLGFVAAIAALLVNLALGHLYYRARPFLVLDVRPLLPEAVDSSLFSDHLAVAGAAAVGLVQARRTFGLLAVGLALLLAVGRIGGGVQYPSDCLVGLAAGAACFLVLLPLRGPVSRALAAAYPGTGEPESKPEHPFMHRHRRGIAIAVAIVVFGTGYGIRAIQDHGWKSAALRAEGMLHANSAPAPPTEYQTIPIDTIAAGKTSATYATVIGDVSQVSHELDGDYHIRVEGGGAFLVLEIMPEFPLVPPHIGQQITAWGVVRHDGLHNWWELHPLVGWQPGNVAAPLGAGTGSSD
;
A
#
# COMPACT_ATOMS: atom_id res chain seq x y z
N MET A 1 -4.06 17.77 8.27
CA MET A 1 -2.95 18.24 7.40
C MET A 1 -2.59 17.15 6.39
N ASP A 2 -2.27 15.93 6.84
CA ASP A 2 -1.95 14.81 5.96
C ASP A 2 -3.02 14.48 4.91
N THR A 3 -4.30 14.43 5.30
CA THR A 3 -5.42 14.09 4.40
C THR A 3 -5.58 15.10 3.25
N HIS A 4 -5.61 16.39 3.58
CA HIS A 4 -5.70 17.48 2.60
C HIS A 4 -4.56 17.44 1.58
N LEU A 5 -3.33 17.13 2.01
CA LEU A 5 -2.20 16.99 1.10
C LEU A 5 -2.39 15.82 0.14
N VAL A 6 -2.87 14.68 0.61
CA VAL A 6 -3.17 13.52 -0.23
C VAL A 6 -4.25 13.87 -1.26
N GLU A 7 -5.37 14.44 -0.83
CA GLU A 7 -6.48 14.83 -1.72
C GLU A 7 -6.04 15.85 -2.77
N THR A 8 -5.27 16.87 -2.36
CA THR A 8 -4.79 17.91 -3.27
C THR A 8 -3.84 17.32 -4.32
N PHE A 9 -2.87 16.50 -3.90
CA PHE A 9 -1.93 15.87 -4.81
C PHE A 9 -2.65 14.89 -5.73
N ASN A 10 -3.51 14.04 -5.18
CA ASN A 10 -4.24 13.05 -5.95
C ASN A 10 -5.15 13.70 -7.00
N ARG A 11 -5.90 14.75 -6.64
CA ARG A 11 -6.74 15.48 -7.60
C ARG A 11 -5.91 16.05 -8.75
N TRP A 12 -4.72 16.58 -8.47
CA TRP A 12 -3.84 17.10 -9.51
C TRP A 12 -3.29 16.00 -10.44
N PHE A 13 -2.85 14.87 -9.87
CA PHE A 13 -2.30 13.74 -10.63
C PHE A 13 -3.39 12.97 -11.39
N ALA A 14 -4.59 12.87 -10.84
CA ALA A 14 -5.72 12.14 -11.43
C ALA A 14 -6.46 12.93 -12.51
N ALA A 15 -6.14 14.22 -12.70
CA ALA A 15 -6.83 15.11 -13.62
C ALA A 15 -6.76 14.64 -15.09
N ASP A 16 -5.61 14.13 -15.53
CA ASP A 16 -5.37 13.74 -16.93
C ASP A 16 -4.48 12.48 -17.00
N ALA A 17 -4.57 11.72 -18.10
CA ALA A 17 -3.81 10.48 -18.28
C ALA A 17 -2.29 10.67 -18.17
N SER A 18 -1.75 11.74 -18.76
CA SER A 18 -0.31 12.04 -18.73
C SER A 18 0.20 12.32 -17.31
N ARG A 19 -0.62 12.95 -16.47
CA ARG A 19 -0.30 13.21 -15.06
C ARG A 19 -0.40 11.93 -14.23
N ALA A 20 -1.39 11.08 -14.52
CA ALA A 20 -1.51 9.78 -13.88
C ALA A 20 -0.30 8.89 -14.20
N ASP A 21 0.17 8.89 -15.46
CA ASP A 21 1.38 8.17 -15.86
C ASP A 21 2.64 8.72 -15.19
N LEU A 22 2.77 10.05 -15.10
CA LEU A 22 3.84 10.69 -14.34
C LEU A 22 3.80 10.26 -12.86
N CYS A 23 2.61 10.21 -12.25
CA CYS A 23 2.43 9.76 -10.87
C CYS A 23 2.95 8.33 -10.67
N ARG A 24 2.55 7.41 -11.56
CA ARG A 24 3.00 6.01 -11.53
C ARG A 24 4.51 5.90 -11.71
N ALA A 25 5.08 6.67 -12.63
CA ALA A 25 6.52 6.74 -12.83
C ALA A 25 7.23 7.23 -11.56
N LEU A 26 6.76 8.31 -10.94
CA LEU A 26 7.33 8.83 -9.68
C LEU A 26 7.17 7.83 -8.53
N ALA A 27 6.13 7.02 -8.50
CA ALA A 27 5.90 6.04 -7.44
C ALA A 27 6.79 4.78 -7.52
N VAL A 28 7.48 4.55 -8.65
CA VAL A 28 8.27 3.32 -8.89
C VAL A 28 9.70 3.63 -9.36
N ALA A 29 9.85 4.45 -10.40
CA ALA A 29 11.13 4.67 -11.07
C ALA A 29 12.23 5.22 -10.13
N PRO A 30 11.95 6.15 -9.20
CA PRO A 30 12.99 6.64 -8.31
C PRO A 30 13.62 5.56 -7.42
N LEU A 31 12.84 4.57 -6.97
CA LEU A 31 13.39 3.46 -6.18
C LEU A 31 14.30 2.57 -7.04
N LEU A 32 13.91 2.29 -8.29
CA LEU A 32 14.76 1.57 -9.24
C LEU A 32 16.06 2.34 -9.53
N LEU A 33 15.98 3.66 -9.71
CA LEU A 33 17.14 4.51 -9.92
C LEU A 33 18.07 4.54 -8.70
N ILE A 34 17.55 4.50 -7.47
CA ILE A 34 18.36 4.33 -6.26
C ILE A 34 19.10 2.98 -6.32
N GLY A 35 18.43 1.90 -6.72
CA GLY A 35 19.07 0.60 -6.96
C GLY A 35 20.21 0.66 -7.98
N VAL A 36 20.00 1.36 -9.10
CA VAL A 36 21.04 1.62 -10.11
C VAL A 36 22.22 2.40 -9.51
N LEU A 37 21.96 3.43 -8.68
CA LEU A 37 23.02 4.18 -8.00
C LEU A 37 23.84 3.29 -7.05
N VAL A 38 23.21 2.33 -6.36
CA VAL A 38 23.92 1.33 -5.53
C VAL A 38 24.83 0.46 -6.38
N VAL A 39 24.35 -0.03 -7.52
CA VAL A 39 25.16 -0.84 -8.45
C VAL A 39 26.32 -0.02 -9.04
N LEU A 40 26.06 1.22 -9.47
CA LEU A 40 27.11 2.11 -9.97
C LEU A 40 28.12 2.48 -8.88
N ALA A 41 27.69 2.66 -7.63
CA ALA A 41 28.58 2.86 -6.50
C ALA A 41 29.46 1.63 -6.27
N TRP A 42 28.90 0.43 -6.36
CA TRP A 42 29.66 -0.82 -6.22
C TRP A 42 30.79 -0.93 -7.24
N SER A 43 30.55 -0.49 -8.48
CA SER A 43 31.51 -0.58 -9.59
C SER A 43 32.47 0.61 -9.71
N THR A 44 32.26 1.71 -8.98
CA THR A 44 33.13 2.89 -9.09
C THR A 44 34.36 2.76 -8.17
N PRO A 45 35.60 3.02 -8.64
CA PRO A 45 36.83 2.89 -7.83
C PRO A 45 36.78 3.59 -6.46
N ARG A 46 36.11 4.74 -6.38
CA ARG A 46 36.01 5.57 -5.16
C ARG A 46 35.20 4.93 -4.03
N SER A 47 34.26 4.06 -4.37
CA SER A 47 33.38 3.33 -3.44
C SER A 47 33.64 1.82 -3.46
N ASN A 48 34.49 1.35 -4.37
CA ASN A 48 34.96 -0.02 -4.50
C ASN A 48 36.10 -0.38 -3.52
N SER A 49 36.15 0.31 -2.37
CA SER A 49 37.01 -0.07 -1.24
C SER A 49 36.26 -1.02 -0.31
N PRO A 50 36.95 -1.82 0.53
CA PRO A 50 36.30 -2.68 1.51
C PRO A 50 35.34 -1.93 2.44
N VAL A 51 35.68 -0.67 2.77
CA VAL A 51 34.83 0.22 3.58
C VAL A 51 33.60 0.65 2.79
N GLY A 52 33.75 1.15 1.56
CA GLY A 52 32.61 1.58 0.74
C GLY A 52 31.64 0.43 0.44
N ARG A 53 32.16 -0.77 0.13
CA ARG A 53 31.34 -1.98 -0.03
C ARG A 53 30.61 -2.37 1.26
N SER A 54 31.27 -2.25 2.42
CA SER A 54 30.62 -2.52 3.71
C SER A 54 29.44 -1.56 3.94
N GLU A 55 29.57 -0.28 3.58
CA GLU A 55 28.51 0.71 3.74
C GLU A 55 27.32 0.43 2.81
N LEU A 56 27.56 0.00 1.57
CA LEU A 56 26.50 -0.41 0.65
C LEU A 56 25.77 -1.68 1.13
N LEU A 57 26.51 -2.68 1.63
CA LEU A 57 25.90 -3.89 2.19
C LEU A 57 25.08 -3.59 3.45
N LEU A 58 25.59 -2.74 4.35
CA LEU A 58 24.82 -2.32 5.51
C LEU A 58 23.54 -1.57 5.11
N GLY A 59 23.56 -0.81 4.00
CA GLY A 59 22.36 -0.21 3.40
C GLY A 59 21.31 -1.25 3.03
N PHE A 60 21.73 -2.33 2.38
CA PHE A 60 20.84 -3.45 2.04
C PHE A 60 20.29 -4.18 3.27
N VAL A 61 21.16 -4.51 4.24
CA VAL A 61 20.74 -5.17 5.49
C VAL A 61 19.81 -4.27 6.30
N ALA A 62 20.05 -2.96 6.32
CA ALA A 62 19.18 -1.99 6.97
C ALA A 62 17.79 -1.90 6.32
N ALA A 63 17.71 -2.02 4.99
CA ALA A 63 16.43 -2.06 4.29
C ALA A 63 15.61 -3.28 4.72
N ILE A 64 16.23 -4.47 4.75
CA ILE A 64 15.57 -5.70 5.24
C ILE A 64 15.13 -5.53 6.70
N ALA A 65 16.01 -5.00 7.56
CA ALA A 65 15.67 -4.77 8.96
C ALA A 65 14.49 -3.81 9.12
N ALA A 66 14.43 -2.74 8.32
CA ALA A 66 13.31 -1.80 8.35
C ALA A 66 12.00 -2.45 7.90
N LEU A 67 12.01 -3.29 6.86
CA LEU A 67 10.83 -4.04 6.43
C LEU A 67 10.35 -5.03 7.50
N LEU A 68 11.27 -5.74 8.17
CA LEU A 68 10.91 -6.63 9.28
C LEU A 68 10.31 -5.88 10.48
N VAL A 69 10.84 -4.69 10.79
CA VAL A 69 10.26 -3.80 11.80
C VAL A 69 8.86 -3.35 11.37
N ASN A 70 8.65 -3.02 10.10
CA ASN A 70 7.34 -2.63 9.60
C ASN A 70 6.34 -3.78 9.71
N LEU A 71 6.74 -4.99 9.30
CA LEU A 71 5.93 -6.19 9.40
C LEU A 71 5.51 -6.46 10.86
N ALA A 72 6.46 -6.40 11.80
CA ALA A 72 6.18 -6.57 13.21
C ALA A 72 5.25 -5.49 13.77
N LEU A 73 5.42 -4.23 13.35
CA LEU A 73 4.54 -3.12 13.74
C LEU A 73 3.14 -3.23 13.13
N GLY A 74 3.02 -3.77 11.91
CA GLY A 74 1.73 -4.00 11.25
C GLY A 74 0.82 -4.95 12.04
N HIS A 75 1.39 -5.90 12.79
CA HIS A 75 0.63 -6.76 13.72
C HIS A 75 0.17 -6.03 15.00
N LEU A 76 0.78 -4.90 15.35
CA LEU A 76 0.48 -4.14 16.56
C LEU A 76 -0.37 -2.90 16.29
N TYR A 77 -0.32 -2.37 15.08
CA TYR A 77 -0.95 -1.12 14.68
C TYR A 77 -1.34 -1.14 13.20
N TYR A 78 -2.62 -0.89 12.94
CA TYR A 78 -3.17 -0.78 11.60
C TYR A 78 -3.57 0.67 11.30
N ARG A 79 -3.06 1.22 10.20
CA ARG A 79 -3.49 2.50 9.65
C ARG A 79 -4.11 2.27 8.28
N ALA A 80 -5.37 2.62 8.09
CA ALA A 80 -6.02 2.49 6.79
C ALA A 80 -5.31 3.36 5.75
N ARG A 81 -5.10 2.85 4.53
CA ARG A 81 -4.52 3.61 3.42
C ARG A 81 -5.46 4.71 2.93
N PRO A 82 -4.95 5.81 2.32
CA PRO A 82 -5.80 6.93 1.94
C PRO A 82 -6.93 6.56 0.97
N PHE A 83 -6.68 5.69 -0.01
CA PHE A 83 -7.72 5.24 -0.95
C PHE A 83 -8.87 4.45 -0.31
N LEU A 84 -8.73 4.00 0.94
CA LEU A 84 -9.80 3.30 1.67
C LEU A 84 -10.74 4.25 2.41
N VAL A 85 -10.28 5.46 2.73
CA VAL A 85 -10.97 6.35 3.68
C VAL A 85 -11.13 7.79 3.20
N LEU A 86 -10.46 8.18 2.10
CA LEU A 86 -10.57 9.50 1.50
C LEU A 86 -11.19 9.39 0.10
N ASP A 87 -11.82 10.47 -0.34
CA ASP A 87 -12.33 10.63 -1.71
C ASP A 87 -11.18 10.90 -2.69
N VAL A 88 -10.43 9.84 -3.01
CA VAL A 88 -9.25 9.89 -3.88
C VAL A 88 -9.31 8.76 -4.90
N ARG A 89 -8.81 9.03 -6.11
CA ARG A 89 -8.71 8.03 -7.17
C ARG A 89 -7.39 7.25 -7.05
N PRO A 90 -7.40 5.95 -6.74
CA PRO A 90 -6.17 5.17 -6.68
C PRO A 90 -5.53 5.07 -8.08
N LEU A 91 -4.27 5.51 -8.20
CA LEU A 91 -3.53 5.49 -9.47
C LEU A 91 -2.56 4.31 -9.58
N LEU A 92 -2.38 3.56 -8.49
CA LEU A 92 -1.44 2.46 -8.33
C LEU A 92 -2.18 1.23 -7.78
N PRO A 93 -1.84 0.01 -8.25
CA PRO A 93 -2.29 -1.20 -7.59
C PRO A 93 -1.54 -1.35 -6.26
N GLU A 94 -2.27 -1.47 -5.15
CA GLU A 94 -1.69 -1.60 -3.81
C GLU A 94 -2.61 -2.50 -2.96
N ALA A 95 -2.02 -3.25 -2.03
CA ALA A 95 -2.76 -4.15 -1.15
C ALA A 95 -3.58 -3.37 -0.09
N VAL A 96 -4.63 -4.03 0.43
CA VAL A 96 -5.47 -3.52 1.54
C VAL A 96 -4.81 -3.88 2.88
N ASP A 97 -3.61 -3.36 3.09
CA ASP A 97 -2.82 -3.54 4.31
C ASP A 97 -2.57 -2.21 5.04
N SER A 98 -1.82 -2.25 6.14
CA SER A 98 -1.52 -1.05 6.92
C SER A 98 -0.66 -0.09 6.11
N SER A 99 -0.99 1.20 6.15
CA SER A 99 -0.20 2.25 5.51
C SER A 99 1.05 2.61 6.32
N LEU A 100 1.05 2.42 7.65
CA LEU A 100 2.17 2.87 8.50
C LEU A 100 3.20 1.75 8.68
N PHE A 101 4.50 1.98 8.45
CA PHE A 101 5.11 3.06 7.66
C PHE A 101 5.36 2.58 6.23
N SER A 102 5.74 3.49 5.33
CA SER A 102 5.88 3.11 3.91
C SER A 102 7.12 2.25 3.66
N ASP A 103 6.93 1.02 3.19
CA ASP A 103 7.99 0.06 2.83
C ASP A 103 8.96 0.63 1.79
N HIS A 104 8.41 1.22 0.71
CA HIS A 104 9.20 1.78 -0.38
C HIS A 104 10.12 2.89 0.11
N LEU A 105 9.62 3.75 1.01
CA LEU A 105 10.40 4.84 1.58
C LEU A 105 11.37 4.36 2.66
N ALA A 106 11.06 3.26 3.37
CA ALA A 106 11.99 2.61 4.28
C ALA A 106 13.20 2.02 3.55
N VAL A 107 12.98 1.31 2.46
CA VAL A 107 14.06 0.80 1.59
C VAL A 107 14.85 1.97 1.00
N ALA A 108 14.18 3.00 0.48
CA ALA A 108 14.83 4.18 -0.08
C ALA A 108 15.69 4.92 0.97
N GLY A 109 15.19 5.08 2.19
CA GLY A 109 15.90 5.74 3.28
C GLY A 109 17.16 4.98 3.70
N ALA A 110 17.07 3.66 3.86
CA ALA A 110 18.21 2.81 4.19
C ALA A 110 19.30 2.86 3.09
N ALA A 111 18.88 2.73 1.82
CA ALA A 111 19.78 2.80 0.68
C ALA A 111 20.43 4.18 0.52
N ALA A 112 19.67 5.26 0.71
CA ALA A 112 20.17 6.63 0.60
C ALA A 112 21.26 6.91 1.65
N VAL A 113 21.09 6.50 2.91
CA VAL A 113 22.12 6.68 3.94
C VAL A 113 23.37 5.84 3.63
N GLY A 114 23.20 4.58 3.21
CA GLY A 114 24.31 3.74 2.76
C GLY A 114 25.10 4.37 1.60
N LEU A 115 24.39 4.96 0.63
CA LEU A 115 24.99 5.70 -0.48
C LEU A 115 25.67 7.00 -0.03
N VAL A 116 25.11 7.75 0.93
CA VAL A 116 25.76 8.97 1.48
C VAL A 116 27.11 8.63 2.09
N GLN A 117 27.18 7.52 2.83
CA GLN A 117 28.39 7.04 3.48
C GLN A 117 29.44 6.61 2.44
N ALA A 118 29.03 5.75 1.50
CA ALA A 118 29.92 5.21 0.46
C ALA A 118 30.36 6.28 -0.54
N ARG A 119 29.42 7.11 -1.02
CA ARG A 119 29.66 8.16 -2.02
C ARG A 119 28.61 9.27 -1.92
N ARG A 120 28.96 10.32 -1.16
CA ARG A 120 28.10 11.48 -0.87
C ARG A 120 27.29 12.02 -2.06
N THR A 121 27.87 12.15 -3.24
CA THR A 121 27.14 12.62 -4.44
C THR A 121 25.97 11.71 -4.82
N PHE A 122 26.18 10.39 -4.80
CA PHE A 122 25.11 9.43 -5.11
C PHE A 122 24.09 9.36 -3.98
N GLY A 123 24.54 9.50 -2.73
CA GLY A 123 23.64 9.62 -1.59
C GLY A 123 22.70 10.83 -1.67
N LEU A 124 23.22 12.01 -2.04
CA LEU A 124 22.38 13.20 -2.21
C LEU A 124 21.38 13.04 -3.37
N LEU A 125 21.80 12.41 -4.48
CA LEU A 125 20.88 12.06 -5.57
C LEU A 125 19.80 11.08 -5.09
N ALA A 126 20.17 10.06 -4.31
CA ALA A 126 19.22 9.10 -3.76
C ALA A 126 18.21 9.74 -2.80
N VAL A 127 18.62 10.73 -1.99
CA VAL A 127 17.70 11.51 -1.16
C VAL A 127 16.68 12.26 -2.04
N GLY A 128 17.13 12.93 -3.09
CA GLY A 128 16.24 13.61 -4.04
C GLY A 128 15.25 12.64 -4.70
N LEU A 129 15.73 11.47 -5.13
CA LEU A 129 14.88 10.41 -5.69
C LEU A 129 13.87 9.88 -4.67
N ALA A 130 14.25 9.74 -3.39
CA ALA A 130 13.34 9.28 -2.36
C ALA A 130 12.24 10.32 -2.04
N LEU A 131 12.52 11.62 -2.18
CA LEU A 131 11.49 12.66 -2.09
C LEU A 131 10.52 12.60 -3.28
N LEU A 132 11.03 12.37 -4.50
CA LEU A 132 10.20 12.15 -5.68
C LEU A 132 9.32 10.89 -5.54
N LEU A 133 9.88 9.84 -4.94
CA LEU A 133 9.16 8.61 -4.60
C LEU A 133 7.97 8.89 -3.66
N ALA A 134 8.21 9.68 -2.60
CA ALA A 134 7.16 10.09 -1.67
C ALA A 134 6.04 10.88 -2.40
N VAL A 135 6.40 11.81 -3.28
CA VAL A 135 5.42 12.57 -4.09
C VAL A 135 4.54 11.64 -4.93
N GLY A 136 5.13 10.65 -5.61
CA GLY A 136 4.37 9.67 -6.38
C GLY A 136 3.44 8.81 -5.53
N ARG A 137 3.89 8.37 -4.34
CA ARG A 137 3.08 7.54 -3.43
C ARG A 137 1.94 8.32 -2.76
N ILE A 138 2.18 9.58 -2.40
CA ILE A 138 1.14 10.48 -1.88
C ILE A 138 0.14 10.83 -2.99
N GLY A 139 0.64 11.22 -4.16
CA GLY A 139 -0.19 11.54 -5.32
C GLY A 139 -1.01 10.37 -5.84
N GLY A 140 -0.50 9.14 -5.73
CA GLY A 140 -1.21 7.94 -6.12
C GLY A 140 -2.36 7.56 -5.19
N GLY A 141 -2.53 8.26 -4.06
CA GLY A 141 -3.55 7.99 -3.06
C GLY A 141 -3.24 6.78 -2.16
N VAL A 142 -2.01 6.24 -2.21
CA VAL A 142 -1.65 4.99 -1.51
C VAL A 142 -0.96 5.21 -0.16
N GLN A 143 -0.50 6.43 0.13
CA GLN A 143 0.31 6.72 1.30
C GLN A 143 0.09 8.13 1.87
N TYR A 144 0.09 8.29 3.20
CA TYR A 144 0.12 9.60 3.83
C TYR A 144 1.53 10.21 3.84
N PRO A 145 1.66 11.56 3.83
CA PRO A 145 2.96 12.23 3.97
C PRO A 145 3.73 11.83 5.22
N SER A 146 3.07 11.65 6.37
CA SER A 146 3.72 11.18 7.60
C SER A 146 4.26 9.77 7.47
N ASP A 147 3.56 8.85 6.81
CA ASP A 147 4.04 7.47 6.61
C ASP A 147 5.30 7.44 5.74
N CYS A 148 5.39 8.33 4.74
CA CYS A 148 6.60 8.49 3.91
C CYS A 148 7.78 8.99 4.75
N LEU A 149 7.56 9.98 5.62
CA LEU A 149 8.59 10.53 6.50
C LEU A 149 9.06 9.49 7.54
N VAL A 150 8.12 8.78 8.16
CA VAL A 150 8.43 7.71 9.13
C VAL A 150 9.17 6.57 8.44
N GLY A 151 8.77 6.18 7.23
CA GLY A 151 9.47 5.17 6.44
C GLY A 151 10.93 5.56 6.17
N LEU A 152 11.16 6.75 5.61
CA LEU A 152 12.51 7.29 5.38
C LEU A 152 13.36 7.29 6.66
N ALA A 153 12.78 7.76 7.76
CA ALA A 153 13.45 7.83 9.05
C ALA A 153 13.76 6.43 9.61
N ALA A 154 12.84 5.47 9.49
CA ALA A 154 13.03 4.10 9.94
C ALA A 154 14.15 3.37 9.19
N GLY A 155 14.20 3.53 7.86
CA GLY A 155 15.30 3.01 7.04
C GLY A 155 16.65 3.59 7.44
N ALA A 156 16.72 4.92 7.60
CA ALA A 156 17.92 5.60 8.08
C ALA A 156 18.31 5.15 9.50
N ALA A 157 17.34 4.96 10.40
CA ALA A 157 17.56 4.49 11.76
C ALA A 157 18.22 3.11 11.79
N CYS A 158 17.66 2.16 11.01
CA CYS A 158 18.18 0.81 10.91
C CYS A 158 19.64 0.82 10.44
N PHE A 159 19.97 1.67 9.46
CA PHE A 159 21.34 1.84 9.00
C PHE A 159 22.26 2.37 10.11
N LEU A 160 21.85 3.41 10.84
CA LEU A 160 22.65 3.99 11.93
C LEU A 160 22.90 2.98 13.07
N VAL A 161 21.92 2.12 13.36
CA VAL A 161 22.05 1.01 14.32
C VAL A 161 23.06 -0.03 13.84
N LEU A 162 23.11 -0.31 12.54
CA LEU A 162 24.01 -1.29 11.93
C LEU A 162 25.41 -0.73 11.57
N LEU A 163 25.58 0.59 11.54
CA LEU A 163 26.85 1.27 11.29
C LEU A 163 28.06 0.79 12.13
N PRO A 164 27.93 0.36 13.41
CA PRO A 164 29.03 -0.24 14.16
C PRO A 164 29.65 -1.46 13.47
N LEU A 165 28.87 -2.20 12.69
CA LEU A 165 29.30 -3.42 12.02
C LEU A 165 30.17 -3.14 10.79
N ARG A 166 30.31 -1.88 10.38
CA ARG A 166 31.09 -1.50 9.19
C ARG A 166 32.54 -2.00 9.23
N GLY A 167 33.21 -1.90 10.38
CA GLY A 167 34.60 -2.28 10.55
C GLY A 167 34.81 -3.81 10.49
N PRO A 168 34.02 -4.59 11.25
CA PRO A 168 33.99 -6.05 11.10
C PRO A 168 33.69 -6.50 9.67
N VAL A 169 32.65 -5.93 9.04
CA VAL A 169 32.23 -6.29 7.68
C VAL A 169 33.30 -5.90 6.65
N SER A 170 33.91 -4.71 6.77
CA SER A 170 34.95 -4.29 5.83
C SER A 170 36.19 -5.18 5.90
N ARG A 171 36.60 -5.60 7.10
CA ARG A 171 37.70 -6.57 7.28
C ARG A 171 37.37 -7.94 6.70
N ALA A 172 36.14 -8.43 6.91
CA ALA A 172 35.69 -9.68 6.31
C ALA A 172 35.68 -9.60 4.77
N LEU A 173 35.21 -8.49 4.19
CA LEU A 173 35.22 -8.27 2.75
C LEU A 173 36.64 -8.17 2.17
N ALA A 174 37.56 -7.51 2.88
CA ALA A 174 38.96 -7.43 2.48
C ALA A 174 39.63 -8.81 2.49
N ALA A 175 39.34 -9.64 3.49
CA ALA A 175 39.82 -11.01 3.57
C ALA A 175 39.24 -11.92 2.47
N ALA A 176 37.98 -11.72 2.11
CA ALA A 176 37.31 -12.50 1.05
C ALA A 176 37.72 -12.08 -0.37
N TYR A 177 38.16 -10.84 -0.58
CA TYR A 177 38.59 -10.30 -1.88
C TYR A 177 39.99 -9.67 -1.81
N PRO A 178 41.06 -10.50 -1.70
CA PRO A 178 42.45 -10.04 -1.69
C PRO A 178 42.79 -9.40 -3.05
N GLY A 179 42.84 -8.06 -3.08
CA GLY A 179 42.99 -7.27 -4.31
C GLY A 179 42.27 -5.92 -4.30
N THR A 180 41.42 -5.68 -3.29
CA THR A 180 40.63 -4.43 -3.14
C THR A 180 41.33 -3.31 -2.36
N GLY A 181 42.63 -3.43 -2.11
CA GLY A 181 43.41 -2.48 -1.30
C GLY A 181 43.18 -2.67 0.20
N GLU A 182 44.16 -2.28 1.01
CA GLU A 182 43.99 -2.29 2.47
C GLU A 182 42.83 -1.35 2.87
N PRO A 183 42.07 -1.66 3.93
CA PRO A 183 40.99 -0.80 4.38
C PRO A 183 41.55 0.57 4.75
N GLU A 184 41.36 1.57 3.88
CA GLU A 184 41.70 2.96 4.15
C GLU A 184 40.99 3.37 5.45
N SER A 185 41.77 3.67 6.49
CA SER A 185 41.24 4.16 7.75
C SER A 185 40.75 5.60 7.55
N LYS A 186 39.56 5.75 6.97
CA LYS A 186 38.87 7.04 6.98
C LYS A 186 38.76 7.45 8.46
N PRO A 187 39.35 8.58 8.89
CA PRO A 187 39.25 9.00 10.28
C PRO A 187 37.77 9.12 10.62
N GLU A 188 37.32 8.32 11.57
CA GLU A 188 35.93 8.34 11.99
C GLU A 188 35.65 9.75 12.53
N HIS A 189 34.64 10.45 12.00
CA HIS A 189 34.28 11.77 12.52
C HIS A 189 34.02 11.64 14.04
N PRO A 190 34.77 12.34 14.91
CA PRO A 190 34.75 12.10 16.37
C PRO A 190 33.36 12.26 16.98
N PHE A 191 32.55 13.12 16.36
CA PHE A 191 31.19 13.42 16.78
C PHE A 191 30.25 12.22 16.64
N MET A 192 30.28 11.52 15.49
CA MET A 192 29.33 10.46 15.17
C MET A 192 29.63 9.17 15.95
N HIS A 193 30.91 8.89 16.23
CA HIS A 193 31.31 7.76 17.07
C HIS A 193 30.92 8.00 18.55
N ARG A 194 31.16 9.22 19.06
CA ARG A 194 30.85 9.59 20.45
C ARG A 194 29.34 9.61 20.73
N HIS A 195 28.52 10.06 19.78
CA HIS A 195 27.08 10.19 19.96
C HIS A 195 26.28 9.06 19.30
N ARG A 196 26.93 8.02 18.76
CA ARG A 196 26.28 6.91 18.02
C ARG A 196 25.10 6.30 18.78
N ARG A 197 25.31 6.03 20.07
CA ARG A 197 24.27 5.47 20.95
C ARG A 197 23.16 6.48 21.19
N GLY A 198 23.50 7.74 21.46
CA GLY A 198 22.52 8.81 21.67
C GLY A 198 21.68 9.12 20.43
N ILE A 199 22.27 9.12 19.23
CA ILE A 199 21.58 9.34 17.96
C ILE A 199 20.70 8.13 17.63
N ALA A 200 21.20 6.90 17.75
CA ALA A 200 20.39 5.71 17.51
C ALA A 200 19.20 5.62 18.50
N ILE A 201 19.42 5.96 19.77
CA ILE A 201 18.37 6.03 20.79
C ILE A 201 17.41 7.18 20.49
N ALA A 202 17.89 8.37 20.13
CA ALA A 202 17.02 9.49 19.79
C ALA A 202 16.19 9.22 18.54
N VAL A 203 16.78 8.61 17.51
CA VAL A 203 16.06 8.23 16.30
C VAL A 203 15.10 7.08 16.58
N ALA A 204 15.46 6.08 17.38
CA ALA A 204 14.53 5.05 17.84
C ALA A 204 13.40 5.66 18.65
N ILE A 205 13.67 6.57 19.59
CA ILE A 205 12.66 7.31 20.35
C ILE A 205 11.80 8.17 19.42
N VAL A 206 12.33 8.74 18.34
CA VAL A 206 11.54 9.48 17.37
C VAL A 206 10.70 8.54 16.50
N VAL A 207 11.23 7.44 16.00
CA VAL A 207 10.49 6.46 15.18
C VAL A 207 9.41 5.77 16.02
N PHE A 208 9.78 5.19 17.15
CA PHE A 208 8.85 4.55 18.08
C PHE A 208 7.95 5.57 18.78
N GLY A 209 8.46 6.72 19.20
CA GLY A 209 7.68 7.76 19.89
C GLY A 209 6.81 8.61 18.97
N THR A 210 7.09 8.72 17.68
CA THR A 210 6.15 9.29 16.70
C THR A 210 5.11 8.26 16.30
N GLY A 211 5.49 6.99 16.10
CA GLY A 211 4.53 5.89 15.89
C GLY A 211 3.60 5.69 17.10
N TYR A 212 4.14 5.78 18.32
CA TYR A 212 3.41 5.67 19.58
C TYR A 212 2.71 6.99 19.97
N GLY A 213 3.27 8.15 19.63
CA GLY A 213 2.66 9.46 19.84
C GLY A 213 1.43 9.66 18.97
N ILE A 214 1.43 9.15 17.73
CA ILE A 214 0.25 9.10 16.88
C ILE A 214 -0.79 8.11 17.43
N ARG A 215 -0.35 6.98 18.01
CA ARG A 215 -1.21 6.03 18.76
C ARG A 215 -1.85 6.68 19.99
N ALA A 216 -1.19 7.65 20.63
CA ALA A 216 -1.72 8.37 21.79
C ALA A 216 -2.60 9.58 21.43
N ILE A 217 -2.52 10.08 20.18
CA ILE A 217 -3.28 11.25 19.70
C ILE A 217 -4.59 10.86 18.98
N GLN A 218 -4.80 9.58 18.66
CA GLN A 218 -6.08 9.09 18.12
C GLN A 218 -6.73 8.08 19.04
N ASP A 219 -7.76 8.56 19.74
CA ASP A 219 -8.75 7.76 20.46
C ASP A 219 -9.30 6.66 19.55
N HIS A 220 -9.09 5.44 20.05
CA HIS A 220 -9.79 4.18 19.88
C HIS A 220 -10.30 3.82 18.48
N GLY A 221 -10.19 2.53 18.12
CA GLY A 221 -10.73 1.95 16.88
C GLY A 221 -12.22 2.23 16.60
N TRP A 222 -12.92 2.93 17.47
CA TRP A 222 -14.22 3.56 17.25
C TRP A 222 -14.21 4.73 16.28
N LYS A 223 -13.16 5.56 16.17
CA LYS A 223 -13.14 6.65 15.16
C LYS A 223 -12.89 6.11 13.76
N SER A 224 -12.09 5.06 13.62
CA SER A 224 -11.85 4.34 12.36
C SER A 224 -12.94 3.32 12.02
N ALA A 225 -13.69 2.80 13.00
CA ALA A 225 -14.95 2.09 12.77
C ALA A 225 -16.08 3.07 12.41
N ALA A 226 -16.15 4.24 13.04
CA ALA A 226 -17.13 5.29 12.70
C ALA A 226 -16.86 5.91 11.32
N LEU A 227 -15.61 6.12 10.92
CA LEU A 227 -15.26 6.59 9.57
C LEU A 227 -15.41 5.52 8.49
N ARG A 228 -15.21 4.22 8.82
CA ARG A 228 -15.61 3.10 7.94
C ARG A 228 -17.13 3.01 7.83
N ALA A 229 -17.85 3.15 8.94
CA ALA A 229 -19.31 3.21 8.95
C ALA A 229 -19.83 4.45 8.20
N GLU A 230 -19.17 5.61 8.27
CA GLU A 230 -19.55 6.84 7.56
C GLU A 230 -19.24 6.75 6.06
N GLY A 231 -18.10 6.17 5.67
CA GLY A 231 -17.81 5.80 4.28
C GLY A 231 -18.76 4.72 3.72
N MET A 232 -19.19 3.78 4.56
CA MET A 232 -20.20 2.77 4.23
C MET A 232 -21.63 3.32 4.29
N LEU A 233 -21.94 4.37 5.04
CA LEU A 233 -23.25 5.05 5.01
C LEU A 233 -23.41 5.90 3.74
N HIS A 234 -22.30 6.43 3.21
CA HIS A 234 -22.29 7.08 1.90
C HIS A 234 -22.22 6.09 0.73
N ALA A 235 -21.64 4.89 0.90
CA ALA A 235 -21.62 3.83 -0.12
C ALA A 235 -22.90 2.95 -0.11
N ASN A 236 -23.46 2.64 1.07
CA ASN A 236 -24.73 1.94 1.27
C ASN A 236 -25.90 2.92 1.17
N SER A 237 -26.09 3.50 -0.02
CA SER A 237 -27.36 4.10 -0.49
C SER A 237 -27.27 4.49 -1.97
N ALA A 238 -26.45 3.82 -2.79
CA ALA A 238 -26.64 3.98 -4.23
C ALA A 238 -27.96 3.25 -4.59
N PRO A 239 -29.02 3.95 -5.01
CA PRO A 239 -30.30 3.31 -5.38
C PRO A 239 -30.16 2.44 -6.64
N ALA A 240 -29.04 2.58 -7.34
CA ALA A 240 -28.70 1.88 -8.56
C ALA A 240 -27.17 1.65 -8.61
N PRO A 241 -26.71 0.62 -9.34
CA PRO A 241 -25.28 0.38 -9.56
C PRO A 241 -24.60 1.58 -10.25
N PRO A 242 -23.34 1.91 -9.91
CA PRO A 242 -22.58 2.93 -10.63
C PRO A 242 -22.41 2.56 -12.11
N THR A 243 -22.26 3.56 -12.98
CA THR A 243 -22.13 3.37 -14.44
C THR A 243 -20.93 2.50 -14.86
N GLU A 244 -19.93 2.37 -13.99
CA GLU A 244 -18.74 1.54 -14.18
C GLU A 244 -19.04 0.03 -14.03
N TYR A 245 -20.13 -0.35 -13.35
CA TYR A 245 -20.52 -1.73 -13.09
C TYR A 245 -21.50 -2.20 -14.14
N GLN A 246 -20.97 -2.67 -15.28
CA GLN A 246 -21.79 -3.16 -16.38
C GLN A 246 -22.63 -4.36 -15.94
N THR A 247 -23.89 -4.41 -16.40
CA THR A 247 -24.77 -5.56 -16.16
C THR A 247 -24.31 -6.74 -17.00
N ILE A 248 -23.88 -7.81 -16.33
CA ILE A 248 -23.37 -9.02 -16.96
C ILE A 248 -24.23 -10.21 -16.50
N PRO A 249 -24.72 -11.06 -17.43
CA PRO A 249 -25.44 -12.28 -17.07
C PRO A 249 -24.60 -13.24 -16.22
N ILE A 250 -25.21 -13.86 -15.21
CA ILE A 250 -24.54 -14.76 -14.27
C ILE A 250 -23.88 -15.95 -14.99
N ASP A 251 -24.56 -16.54 -15.98
CA ASP A 251 -24.03 -17.65 -16.79
C ASP A 251 -22.76 -17.27 -17.58
N THR A 252 -22.65 -16.01 -18.00
CA THR A 252 -21.47 -15.49 -18.69
C THR A 252 -20.27 -15.37 -17.76
N ILE A 253 -20.50 -14.92 -16.52
CA ILE A 253 -19.45 -14.85 -15.49
C ILE A 253 -19.05 -16.26 -15.06
N ALA A 254 -20.02 -17.11 -14.73
CA ALA A 254 -19.79 -18.48 -14.28
C ALA A 254 -19.04 -19.34 -15.32
N ALA A 255 -19.24 -19.08 -16.62
CA ALA A 255 -18.51 -19.73 -17.70
C ALA A 255 -17.10 -19.15 -17.95
N GLY A 256 -16.67 -18.13 -17.20
CA GLY A 256 -15.38 -17.46 -17.37
C GLY A 256 -15.25 -16.71 -18.71
N LYS A 257 -16.36 -16.29 -19.31
CA LYS A 257 -16.38 -15.63 -20.63
C LYS A 257 -16.29 -14.10 -20.55
N THR A 258 -16.06 -13.55 -19.36
CA THR A 258 -15.92 -12.11 -19.13
C THR A 258 -14.49 -11.77 -18.68
N SER A 259 -14.00 -10.61 -19.10
CA SER A 259 -12.76 -9.99 -18.60
C SER A 259 -13.03 -8.73 -17.76
N ALA A 260 -14.30 -8.45 -17.44
CA ALA A 260 -14.68 -7.28 -16.67
C ALA A 260 -14.27 -7.43 -15.20
N THR A 261 -13.60 -6.41 -14.66
CA THR A 261 -13.23 -6.34 -13.23
C THR A 261 -14.42 -6.03 -12.34
N TYR A 262 -15.39 -5.26 -12.84
CA TYR A 262 -16.58 -4.82 -12.12
C TYR A 262 -17.82 -5.32 -12.86
N ALA A 263 -18.78 -5.87 -12.11
CA ALA A 263 -20.02 -6.36 -12.70
C ALA A 263 -21.22 -6.05 -11.80
N THR A 264 -22.35 -5.82 -12.45
CA THR A 264 -23.69 -5.89 -11.87
C THR A 264 -24.34 -7.20 -12.31
N VAL A 265 -24.90 -7.95 -11.38
CA VAL A 265 -25.62 -9.20 -11.64
C VAL A 265 -27.04 -9.12 -11.10
N ILE A 266 -27.94 -9.83 -11.77
CA ILE A 266 -29.34 -9.94 -11.35
C ILE A 266 -29.64 -11.43 -11.24
N GLY A 267 -30.19 -11.84 -10.10
CA GLY A 267 -30.58 -13.22 -9.89
C GLY A 267 -31.30 -13.44 -8.58
N ASP A 268 -31.67 -14.69 -8.35
CA ASP A 268 -32.46 -15.11 -7.20
C ASP A 268 -31.53 -15.68 -6.13
N VAL A 269 -31.67 -15.19 -4.89
CA VAL A 269 -30.87 -15.67 -3.76
C VAL A 269 -31.34 -17.08 -3.38
N SER A 270 -30.47 -18.07 -3.55
CA SER A 270 -30.76 -19.48 -3.25
C SER A 270 -30.22 -19.90 -1.89
N GLN A 271 -29.17 -19.26 -1.39
CA GLN A 271 -28.53 -19.61 -0.12
C GLN A 271 -27.83 -18.38 0.49
N VAL A 272 -27.84 -18.31 1.82
CA VAL A 272 -27.01 -17.39 2.61
C VAL A 272 -26.38 -18.21 3.73
N SER A 273 -25.05 -18.25 3.79
CA SER A 273 -24.29 -18.90 4.85
C SER A 273 -23.36 -17.90 5.51
N HIS A 274 -23.17 -18.06 6.82
CA HIS A 274 -22.25 -17.28 7.62
C HIS A 274 -21.11 -18.19 8.04
N GLU A 275 -19.89 -17.80 7.70
CA GLU A 275 -18.68 -18.58 7.90
C GLU A 275 -18.01 -18.28 9.25
N LEU A 276 -17.03 -19.11 9.64
CA LEU A 276 -16.38 -19.03 10.95
C LEU A 276 -15.38 -17.87 11.06
N ASP A 277 -14.90 -17.37 9.92
CA ASP A 277 -14.11 -16.14 9.77
C ASP A 277 -14.96 -14.85 9.81
N GLY A 278 -16.29 -15.00 9.71
CA GLY A 278 -17.26 -13.90 9.80
C GLY A 278 -17.79 -13.43 8.44
N ASP A 279 -17.35 -14.04 7.34
CA ASP A 279 -17.83 -13.74 6.00
C ASP A 279 -19.26 -14.28 5.79
N TYR A 280 -20.06 -13.60 4.97
CA TYR A 280 -21.30 -14.17 4.43
C TYR A 280 -21.11 -14.55 2.98
N HIS A 281 -21.33 -15.83 2.68
CA HIS A 281 -21.49 -16.31 1.31
C HIS A 281 -22.97 -16.34 0.93
N ILE A 282 -23.29 -15.63 -0.15
CA ILE A 282 -24.63 -15.55 -0.71
C ILE A 282 -24.60 -16.18 -2.09
N ARG A 283 -25.34 -17.27 -2.28
CA ARG A 283 -25.45 -17.93 -3.58
C ARG A 283 -26.62 -17.32 -4.36
N VAL A 284 -26.33 -16.81 -5.55
CA VAL A 284 -27.32 -16.22 -6.45
C VAL A 284 -27.40 -17.02 -7.74
N GLU A 285 -28.61 -17.40 -8.14
CA GLU A 285 -28.87 -18.19 -9.33
C GLU A 285 -29.47 -17.32 -10.46
N GLY A 286 -29.06 -17.60 -11.69
CA GLY A 286 -29.58 -16.92 -12.88
C GLY A 286 -29.05 -17.54 -14.16
N GLY A 287 -29.89 -17.63 -15.20
CA GLY A 287 -29.50 -18.18 -16.50
C GLY A 287 -29.07 -19.65 -16.49
N GLY A 288 -29.48 -20.42 -15.48
CA GLY A 288 -29.08 -21.84 -15.32
C GLY A 288 -27.69 -22.04 -14.69
N ALA A 289 -27.06 -20.98 -14.20
CA ALA A 289 -25.80 -21.02 -13.46
C ALA A 289 -25.94 -20.35 -12.09
N PHE A 290 -24.88 -20.39 -11.27
CA PHE A 290 -24.81 -19.69 -9.99
C PHE A 290 -23.54 -18.84 -9.88
N LEU A 291 -23.61 -17.82 -9.03
CA LEU A 291 -22.49 -16.97 -8.62
C LEU A 291 -22.52 -16.81 -7.10
N VAL A 292 -21.36 -16.71 -6.48
CA VAL A 292 -21.23 -16.43 -5.05
C VAL A 292 -21.00 -14.93 -4.85
N LEU A 293 -21.71 -14.31 -3.91
CA LEU A 293 -21.43 -12.96 -3.43
C LEU A 293 -20.88 -13.06 -2.02
N GLU A 294 -19.83 -12.30 -1.73
CA GLU A 294 -19.18 -12.34 -0.43
C GLU A 294 -19.27 -11.00 0.29
N ILE A 295 -19.92 -11.01 1.46
CA ILE A 295 -19.93 -9.89 2.39
C ILE A 295 -18.87 -10.15 3.45
N MET A 296 -17.89 -9.26 3.54
CA MET A 296 -16.81 -9.40 4.51
C MET A 296 -17.14 -8.67 5.83
N PRO A 297 -16.65 -9.12 7.00
CA PRO A 297 -16.73 -8.38 8.26
C PRO A 297 -16.20 -6.95 8.16
N GLU A 298 -15.23 -6.72 7.28
CA GLU A 298 -14.63 -5.43 7.00
C GLU A 298 -15.51 -4.53 6.13
N PHE A 299 -16.50 -5.10 5.43
CA PHE A 299 -17.48 -4.45 4.55
C PHE A 299 -18.91 -4.96 4.80
N PRO A 300 -19.45 -4.76 6.02
CA PRO A 300 -20.73 -5.33 6.39
C PRO A 300 -21.87 -4.74 5.57
N LEU A 301 -22.51 -5.61 4.79
CA LEU A 301 -23.80 -5.36 4.16
C LEU A 301 -24.87 -6.15 4.90
N VAL A 302 -26.11 -5.66 4.87
CA VAL A 302 -27.24 -6.47 5.31
C VAL A 302 -27.39 -7.60 4.30
N PRO A 303 -27.35 -8.89 4.69
CA PRO A 303 -27.53 -9.98 3.75
C PRO A 303 -28.97 -9.96 3.19
N PRO A 304 -29.15 -10.26 1.89
CA PRO A 304 -30.48 -10.40 1.30
C PRO A 304 -31.18 -11.66 1.80
N HIS A 305 -32.50 -11.75 1.60
CA HIS A 305 -33.25 -12.91 2.04
C HIS A 305 -33.21 -14.03 0.99
N ILE A 306 -33.25 -15.28 1.44
CA ILE A 306 -33.41 -16.43 0.55
C ILE A 306 -34.77 -16.34 -0.18
N GLY A 307 -34.77 -16.60 -1.48
CA GLY A 307 -35.93 -16.50 -2.36
C GLY A 307 -36.18 -15.09 -2.91
N GLN A 308 -35.32 -14.12 -2.57
CA GLN A 308 -35.42 -12.75 -3.06
C GLN A 308 -34.64 -12.58 -4.37
N GLN A 309 -35.26 -11.95 -5.36
CA GLN A 309 -34.54 -11.44 -6.52
C GLN A 309 -33.79 -10.16 -6.14
N ILE A 310 -32.51 -10.07 -6.51
CA ILE A 310 -31.67 -8.92 -6.21
C ILE A 310 -30.89 -8.46 -7.44
N THR A 311 -30.54 -7.18 -7.46
CA THR A 311 -29.46 -6.63 -8.27
C THR A 311 -28.27 -6.40 -7.36
N ALA A 312 -27.15 -7.05 -7.62
CA ALA A 312 -25.93 -6.95 -6.81
C ALA A 312 -24.76 -6.47 -7.67
N TRP A 313 -23.85 -5.68 -7.11
CA TRP A 313 -22.67 -5.20 -7.83
C TRP A 313 -21.41 -5.29 -6.97
N GLY A 314 -20.30 -5.64 -7.62
CA GLY A 314 -19.05 -5.91 -6.95
C GLY A 314 -17.91 -6.22 -7.90
N VAL A 315 -16.81 -6.73 -7.35
CA VAL A 315 -15.58 -7.04 -8.10
C VAL A 315 -15.59 -8.50 -8.51
N VAL A 316 -15.50 -8.77 -9.80
CA VAL A 316 -15.48 -10.15 -10.33
C VAL A 316 -14.13 -10.79 -10.01
N ARG A 317 -14.18 -11.96 -9.36
CA ARG A 317 -13.01 -12.80 -9.09
C ARG A 317 -13.33 -14.27 -9.33
N HIS A 318 -12.29 -15.05 -9.52
CA HIS A 318 -12.37 -16.50 -9.52
C HIS A 318 -11.67 -17.01 -8.27
N ASP A 319 -12.40 -17.68 -7.40
CA ASP A 319 -11.79 -18.33 -6.25
C ASP A 319 -11.17 -19.66 -6.68
N GLY A 320 -9.85 -19.74 -6.52
CA GLY A 320 -9.07 -20.94 -6.84
C GLY A 320 -9.22 -22.07 -5.82
N LEU A 321 -9.67 -21.80 -4.60
CA LEU A 321 -9.85 -22.82 -3.55
C LEU A 321 -11.15 -23.59 -3.72
N HIS A 322 -12.26 -22.87 -3.93
CA HIS A 322 -13.58 -23.47 -4.11
C HIS A 322 -13.98 -23.68 -5.58
N ASN A 323 -13.18 -23.17 -6.53
CA ASN A 323 -13.32 -23.35 -7.97
C ASN A 323 -14.68 -22.84 -8.51
N TRP A 324 -15.05 -21.63 -8.11
CA TRP A 324 -16.21 -20.90 -8.60
C TRP A 324 -15.88 -19.44 -8.89
N TRP A 325 -16.78 -18.76 -9.59
CA TRP A 325 -16.72 -17.32 -9.78
C TRP A 325 -17.54 -16.59 -8.71
N GLU A 326 -17.07 -15.40 -8.33
CA GLU A 326 -17.66 -14.62 -7.24
C GLU A 326 -17.59 -13.11 -7.47
N LEU A 327 -18.44 -12.39 -6.73
CA LEU A 327 -18.28 -10.95 -6.49
C LEU A 327 -17.65 -10.75 -5.11
N HIS A 328 -16.34 -10.48 -5.09
CA HIS A 328 -15.54 -10.30 -3.89
C HIS A 328 -14.63 -9.05 -3.98
N PRO A 329 -14.84 -8.04 -3.13
CA PRO A 329 -15.95 -7.91 -2.18
C PRO A 329 -17.27 -7.58 -2.89
N LEU A 330 -18.39 -7.95 -2.28
CA LEU A 330 -19.69 -7.39 -2.62
C LEU A 330 -19.71 -5.91 -2.21
N VAL A 331 -19.98 -5.01 -3.17
CA VAL A 331 -19.93 -3.55 -2.94
C VAL A 331 -21.32 -3.01 -2.58
N GLY A 332 -22.39 -3.59 -3.13
CA GLY A 332 -23.76 -3.24 -2.77
C GLY A 332 -24.79 -4.12 -3.48
N TRP A 333 -26.04 -4.06 -3.00
CA TRP A 333 -27.16 -4.74 -3.63
C TRP A 333 -28.49 -4.02 -3.36
N GLN A 334 -29.50 -4.28 -4.20
CA GLN A 334 -30.87 -3.78 -4.06
C GLN A 334 -31.90 -4.89 -4.39
N PRO A 335 -33.09 -4.86 -3.77
CA PRO A 335 -34.19 -5.75 -4.15
C PRO A 335 -34.66 -5.51 -5.60
N GLY A 336 -34.96 -6.59 -6.31
CA GLY A 336 -35.49 -6.57 -7.67
C GLY A 336 -34.45 -6.19 -8.74
N ASN A 337 -34.94 -5.89 -9.94
CA ASN A 337 -34.12 -5.45 -11.06
C ASN A 337 -34.05 -3.92 -11.11
N VAL A 338 -32.98 -3.34 -10.58
CA VAL A 338 -32.73 -1.88 -10.56
C VAL A 338 -31.60 -1.47 -11.50
N ALA A 339 -31.14 -2.37 -12.37
CA ALA A 339 -30.04 -2.13 -13.30
C ALA A 339 -30.45 -1.32 -14.56
N ALA A 340 -31.75 -1.01 -14.71
CA ALA A 340 -32.25 -0.14 -15.76
C ALA A 340 -32.19 1.34 -15.31
N PRO A 341 -31.90 2.31 -16.20
CA PRO A 341 -32.07 3.71 -15.86
C PRO A 341 -33.53 3.93 -15.46
N LEU A 342 -33.76 4.70 -14.38
CA LEU A 342 -35.10 5.15 -13.98
C LEU A 342 -35.81 5.70 -15.22
N GLY A 343 -36.75 4.92 -15.76
CA GLY A 343 -37.53 5.32 -16.92
C GLY A 343 -38.26 6.61 -16.59
N ALA A 344 -38.19 7.58 -17.50
CA ALA A 344 -39.06 8.75 -17.47
C ALA A 344 -40.49 8.26 -17.22
N GLY A 345 -41.08 8.70 -16.10
CA GLY A 345 -42.45 8.36 -15.75
C GLY A 345 -43.35 8.73 -16.93
N THR A 346 -43.91 7.72 -17.59
CA THR A 346 -45.09 7.90 -18.41
C THR A 346 -46.20 8.27 -17.44
N GLY A 347 -46.54 9.56 -17.40
CA GLY A 347 -47.76 10.02 -16.74
C GLY A 347 -48.94 9.26 -17.34
N SER A 348 -49.51 8.34 -16.56
CA SER A 348 -50.85 7.85 -16.83
C SER A 348 -51.81 8.97 -16.47
N SER A 349 -52.48 9.48 -17.49
CA SER A 349 -53.79 10.11 -17.37
C SER A 349 -54.71 9.25 -16.52
N ASP A 350 -55.30 9.84 -15.48
CA ASP A 350 -56.72 9.74 -15.16
C ASP A 350 -57.16 11.03 -14.44
#